data_AF-A0AAU9PPC5-F1
#
_entry.id   AF-A0AAU9PPC5-F1
#
_cell.length_a   1.000
_cell.length_b   1.000
_cell.length_c   1.000
_cell.angle_alpha   90.00
_cell.angle_beta   90.00
_cell.angle_gamma   90.00
#
_symmetry.space_group_name_H-M   'P 1'
#
loop_
_entity.id
_entity.type
_entity.pdbx_description
1 polymer ?
#
loop_
_entity_poly.entity_id
_entity_poly.type
_entity_poly.pdbx_seq_one_letter_code
_entity_poly.pdbx_strand_id
1 'polypeptide(L)'
;MNDLFSGSFSRFRSEEGSPPSRFQNNVEMTGNSPSTGGANLDKFFEDVEAIKDELRALETLHNQLQSSHEHSKTLHNAKSVKELRSKMDNDVSVSLKKAKFIKVRLEALDRSNAANRSLPGCGPGSSSDRTRTSVVNGLRKKTL
;
A
#
# COMPACT_ATOMS: atom_id res chain seq x y z
N MET A 1 18.16 45.69 0.22
CA MET A 1 17.36 45.17 -0.91
C MET A 1 18.05 45.66 -2.17
N ASN A 2 18.73 44.77 -2.89
CA ASN A 2 19.42 45.09 -4.14
C ASN A 2 18.52 44.67 -5.29
N ASP A 3 17.96 45.64 -6.01
CA ASP A 3 17.33 45.39 -7.31
C ASP A 3 18.41 45.34 -8.39
N LEU A 4 18.65 44.12 -8.88
CA LEU A 4 19.49 43.84 -10.03
C LEU A 4 18.61 43.79 -11.29
N PHE A 5 18.20 44.96 -11.77
CA PHE A 5 17.78 45.13 -13.16
C PHE A 5 18.81 45.98 -13.89
N SER A 6 19.71 45.32 -14.62
CA SER A 6 20.46 45.91 -15.72
C SER A 6 21.08 44.82 -16.58
N GLY A 7 20.89 44.94 -17.90
CA GLY A 7 21.84 44.36 -18.85
C GLY A 7 21.28 43.49 -19.96
N SER A 8 20.41 44.09 -20.78
CA SER A 8 20.54 44.12 -22.24
C SER A 8 20.77 42.80 -23.01
N PHE A 9 19.73 42.47 -23.78
CA PHE A 9 19.83 41.88 -25.10
C PHE A 9 20.95 42.52 -25.94
N SER A 10 21.96 41.73 -26.29
CA SER A 10 22.55 41.65 -27.63
C SER A 10 23.86 40.87 -27.55
N ARG A 11 23.95 39.78 -28.31
CA ARG A 11 25.04 39.54 -29.26
C ARG A 11 24.81 38.23 -29.98
N PHE A 12 24.24 38.38 -31.17
CA PHE A 12 24.53 37.52 -32.30
C PHE A 12 26.05 37.52 -32.52
N ARG A 13 26.71 36.38 -32.38
CA ARG A 13 28.02 36.15 -32.99
C ARG A 13 28.19 34.68 -33.32
N SER A 14 28.42 34.45 -34.61
CA SER A 14 28.60 33.19 -35.29
C SER A 14 29.90 32.47 -34.93
N GLU A 15 29.86 31.16 -35.21
CA GLU A 15 30.95 30.29 -35.71
C GLU A 15 32.04 29.76 -34.73
N GLU A 16 32.05 28.42 -34.69
CA GLU A 16 33.20 27.49 -34.68
C GLU A 16 33.72 26.90 -33.34
N GLY A 17 33.52 25.58 -33.18
CA GLY A 17 34.16 24.72 -32.17
C GLY A 17 33.28 23.54 -31.67
N SER A 18 33.50 22.31 -32.17
CA SER A 18 32.84 21.04 -31.72
C SER A 18 33.54 20.40 -30.49
N PRO A 19 33.13 19.20 -29.96
CA PRO A 19 31.91 18.74 -29.25
C PRO A 19 32.27 18.11 -27.85
N PRO A 20 31.50 17.23 -27.14
CA PRO A 20 30.06 16.97 -27.04
C PRO A 20 29.50 17.19 -25.59
N SER A 21 28.24 17.58 -25.43
CA SER A 21 27.48 17.42 -24.16
C SER A 21 26.16 16.72 -24.46
N ARG A 22 25.95 15.50 -23.97
CA ARG A 22 25.31 15.17 -22.68
C ARG A 22 24.00 15.94 -22.45
N PHE A 23 22.98 15.17 -22.12
CA PHE A 23 21.62 15.55 -21.73
C PHE A 23 20.59 15.68 -22.87
N GLN A 24 20.45 14.60 -23.65
CA GLN A 24 19.12 14.22 -24.12
C GLN A 24 18.47 13.37 -23.04
N ASN A 25 17.54 13.98 -22.30
CA ASN A 25 16.59 13.29 -21.43
C ASN A 25 15.64 12.47 -22.31
N ASN A 26 16.11 11.34 -22.82
CA ASN A 26 15.23 10.35 -23.43
C ASN A 26 14.68 9.47 -22.31
N VAL A 27 13.46 9.77 -21.86
CA VAL A 27 12.67 8.82 -21.05
C VAL A 27 12.34 7.65 -21.97
N GLU A 28 13.24 6.68 -22.04
CA GLU A 28 13.02 5.43 -22.77
C GLU A 28 11.98 4.60 -22.02
N MET A 29 10.72 4.84 -22.35
CA MET A 29 9.65 3.85 -22.27
C MET A 29 9.80 2.89 -23.44
N THR A 30 10.73 1.94 -23.37
CA THR A 30 10.66 0.75 -24.23
C THR A 30 11.56 -0.36 -23.70
N GLY A 31 10.93 -1.27 -22.96
CA GLY A 31 11.46 -2.56 -22.61
C GLY A 31 10.32 -3.55 -22.52
N ASN A 32 9.52 -3.65 -23.59
CA ASN A 32 8.58 -4.74 -23.83
C ASN A 32 9.37 -6.05 -24.00
N SER A 33 9.94 -6.54 -22.90
CA SER A 33 10.13 -7.97 -22.75
C SER A 33 8.75 -8.55 -22.45
N PRO A 34 8.32 -9.65 -23.09
CA PRO A 34 7.13 -10.39 -22.66
C PRO A 34 7.46 -11.05 -21.33
N SER A 35 7.59 -10.24 -20.29
CA SER A 35 8.08 -10.67 -19.00
C SER A 35 6.88 -11.11 -18.18
N THR A 36 7.06 -12.23 -17.52
CA THR A 36 6.24 -12.88 -16.49
C THR A 36 5.77 -11.94 -15.35
N GLY A 37 6.02 -10.63 -15.44
CA GLY A 37 5.67 -9.60 -14.45
C GLY A 37 4.18 -9.27 -14.37
N GLY A 38 3.41 -9.35 -15.47
CA GLY A 38 1.96 -9.11 -15.45
C GLY A 38 1.20 -10.12 -14.59
N ALA A 39 1.37 -11.41 -14.90
CA ALA A 39 0.77 -12.51 -14.14
C ALA A 39 1.25 -12.58 -12.67
N ASN A 40 2.42 -12.01 -12.36
CA ASN A 40 2.92 -11.95 -10.98
C ASN A 40 2.23 -10.85 -10.15
N LEU A 41 1.81 -9.75 -10.80
CA LEU A 41 1.09 -8.67 -10.15
C LEU A 41 -0.38 -9.03 -9.91
N ASP A 42 -1.01 -9.79 -10.80
CA ASP A 42 -2.41 -10.21 -10.64
C ASP A 42 -2.64 -10.95 -9.32
N LYS A 43 -1.87 -12.02 -9.08
CA LYS A 43 -1.92 -12.78 -7.81
C LYS A 43 -1.59 -11.91 -6.60
N PHE A 44 -0.66 -10.96 -6.74
CA PHE A 44 -0.35 -10.02 -5.67
C PHE A 44 -1.54 -9.13 -5.33
N PHE A 45 -2.26 -8.63 -6.33
CA PHE A 45 -3.45 -7.82 -6.11
C PHE A 45 -4.61 -8.64 -5.53
N GLU A 46 -4.77 -9.91 -5.90
CA GLU A 46 -5.72 -10.82 -5.26
C GLU A 46 -5.41 -10.99 -3.76
N ASP A 47 -4.14 -11.23 -3.41
CA ASP A 47 -3.71 -11.36 -2.01
C ASP A 47 -3.93 -10.05 -1.23
N VAL A 48 -3.66 -8.90 -1.85
CA VAL A 48 -3.89 -7.57 -1.28
C VAL A 48 -5.39 -7.33 -1.03
N GLU A 49 -6.24 -7.66 -1.99
CA GLU A 49 -7.69 -7.45 -1.86
C GLU A 49 -8.27 -8.34 -0.76
N ALA A 50 -7.84 -9.61 -0.67
CA ALA A 50 -8.24 -10.50 0.41
C ALA A 50 -7.85 -9.94 1.79
N ILE A 51 -6.67 -9.31 1.93
CA ILE A 51 -6.28 -8.64 3.18
C ILE A 51 -7.18 -7.43 3.47
N LYS A 52 -7.52 -6.64 2.44
CA LYS A 52 -8.41 -5.48 2.59
C LYS A 52 -9.80 -5.90 3.02
N ASP A 53 -10.34 -6.99 2.50
CA ASP A 53 -11.65 -7.52 2.89
C ASP A 53 -11.66 -7.96 4.37
N GLU A 54 -10.61 -8.65 4.80
CA GLU A 54 -10.46 -9.03 6.21
C GLU A 54 -10.35 -7.82 7.14
N LEU A 55 -9.67 -6.75 6.71
CA LEU A 55 -9.61 -5.49 7.46
C LEU A 55 -10.98 -4.82 7.57
N ARG A 56 -11.78 -4.78 6.49
CA ARG A 56 -13.16 -4.25 6.54
C ARG A 56 -14.05 -5.08 7.46
N ALA A 57 -13.89 -6.40 7.45
CA ALA A 57 -14.62 -7.28 8.36
C ALA A 57 -14.23 -7.04 9.82
N LEU A 58 -12.96 -6.80 10.11
CA LEU A 58 -12.48 -6.45 11.45
C LEU A 58 -13.03 -5.09 11.92
N GLU A 59 -13.05 -4.09 11.04
CA GLU A 59 -13.64 -2.76 11.31
C GLU A 59 -15.15 -2.88 11.60
N THR A 60 -15.86 -3.75 10.87
CA THR A 60 -17.28 -4.03 11.12
C THR A 60 -17.50 -4.63 12.51
N LEU A 61 -16.68 -5.62 12.91
CA LEU A 61 -16.75 -6.21 14.26
C LEU A 61 -16.44 -5.18 15.35
N HIS A 62 -15.48 -4.28 15.11
CA HIS A 62 -15.17 -3.20 16.04
C HIS A 62 -16.38 -2.30 16.28
N ASN A 63 -17.05 -1.85 15.20
CA ASN A 63 -18.25 -1.03 15.28
C ASN A 63 -19.41 -1.77 15.98
N GLN A 64 -19.57 -3.07 15.72
CA GLN A 64 -20.57 -3.91 16.40
C GLN A 64 -20.29 -4.05 17.89
N LEU A 65 -19.01 -4.21 18.28
CA LEU A 65 -18.59 -4.29 19.67
C LEU A 65 -18.84 -2.96 20.40
N GLN A 66 -18.53 -1.84 19.76
CA GLN A 66 -18.80 -0.51 20.28
C GLN A 66 -20.30 -0.27 20.46
N SER A 67 -21.12 -0.60 19.46
CA SER A 67 -22.58 -0.50 19.55
C SER A 67 -23.16 -1.39 20.66
N SER A 68 -22.65 -2.62 20.77
CA SER A 68 -23.05 -3.56 21.84
C SER A 68 -22.64 -3.02 23.21
N HIS A 69 -21.47 -2.40 23.34
CA HIS A 69 -21.04 -1.75 24.57
C HIS A 69 -21.96 -0.58 24.96
N GLU A 70 -22.33 0.29 24.02
CA GLU A 70 -23.28 1.37 24.31
C GLU A 70 -24.66 0.83 24.71
N HIS A 71 -25.15 -0.21 24.02
CA HIS A 71 -26.41 -0.87 24.38
C HIS A 71 -26.37 -1.49 25.78
N SER A 72 -25.21 -2.01 26.21
CA SER A 72 -25.08 -2.61 27.54
C SER A 72 -25.37 -1.61 28.68
N LYS A 73 -25.16 -0.31 28.44
CA LYS A 73 -25.37 0.75 29.45
C LYS A 73 -26.84 1.04 29.72
N THR A 74 -27.73 0.68 28.80
CA THR A 74 -29.18 0.94 28.89
C THR A 74 -29.99 -0.33 29.15
N LEU A 75 -29.35 -1.49 29.26
CA LEU A 75 -30.01 -2.75 29.59
C LEU A 75 -30.21 -2.89 31.11
N HIS A 76 -31.44 -3.21 31.49
CA HIS A 76 -31.82 -3.40 32.91
C HIS A 76 -32.30 -4.83 33.22
N ASN A 77 -32.32 -5.72 32.23
CA ASN A 77 -32.71 -7.13 32.41
C ASN A 77 -31.47 -8.04 32.41
N ALA A 78 -31.33 -8.84 33.47
CA ALA A 78 -30.20 -9.74 33.65
C ALA A 78 -30.03 -10.77 32.50
N LYS A 79 -31.15 -11.26 31.93
CA LYS A 79 -31.10 -12.23 30.82
C LYS A 79 -30.51 -11.59 29.56
N SER A 80 -30.98 -10.41 29.19
CA SER A 80 -30.47 -9.68 28.02
C SER A 80 -29.02 -9.24 28.19
N VAL A 81 -28.60 -8.87 29.41
CA VAL A 81 -27.19 -8.54 29.70
C VAL A 81 -26.29 -9.76 29.47
N LYS A 82 -26.71 -10.95 29.90
CA LYS A 82 -25.96 -12.19 29.70
C LYS A 82 -25.84 -12.56 28.21
N GLU A 83 -26.93 -12.42 27.46
CA GLU A 83 -26.94 -12.65 26.01
C GLU A 83 -26.02 -11.67 25.27
N LEU A 84 -26.10 -10.37 25.62
CA LEU A 84 -25.24 -9.34 25.03
C LEU A 84 -23.76 -9.59 25.35
N ARG A 85 -23.43 -9.97 26.58
CA ARG A 85 -22.05 -10.33 26.95
C ARG A 85 -21.54 -11.51 26.12
N SER A 86 -22.35 -12.55 25.97
CA SER A 86 -21.99 -13.73 25.17
C SER A 86 -21.76 -13.36 23.70
N LYS A 87 -22.55 -12.43 23.15
CA LYS A 87 -22.33 -11.88 21.81
C LYS A 87 -20.99 -11.12 21.73
N MET A 88 -20.74 -10.20 22.66
CA MET A 88 -19.48 -9.43 22.71
C MET A 88 -18.25 -10.33 22.84
N ASP A 89 -18.31 -11.38 23.67
CA ASP A 89 -17.23 -12.35 23.83
C ASP A 89 -16.93 -13.08 22.50
N ASN A 90 -17.97 -13.43 21.75
CA ASN A 90 -17.83 -14.02 20.42
C ASN A 90 -17.23 -13.03 19.42
N ASP A 91 -17.71 -11.78 19.39
CA ASP A 91 -17.20 -10.74 18.49
C ASP A 91 -15.70 -10.47 18.75
N VAL A 92 -15.27 -10.44 20.00
CA VAL A 92 -13.85 -10.34 20.39
C VAL A 92 -13.05 -11.56 19.91
N SER A 93 -13.57 -12.77 20.11
CA SER A 93 -12.91 -14.01 19.67
C SER A 93 -12.72 -14.04 18.15
N VAL A 94 -13.74 -13.65 17.38
CA VAL A 94 -13.67 -13.56 15.92
C VAL A 94 -12.69 -12.47 15.48
N SER A 95 -12.73 -11.30 16.12
CA SER A 95 -11.81 -10.19 15.85
C SER A 95 -10.36 -10.62 16.04
N LEU A 96 -10.05 -11.34 17.11
CA LEU A 96 -8.71 -11.84 17.37
C LEU A 96 -8.24 -12.85 16.30
N LYS A 97 -9.13 -13.74 15.84
CA LYS A 97 -8.82 -14.69 14.76
C LYS A 97 -8.51 -13.97 13.45
N LYS A 98 -9.33 -12.97 13.10
CA LYS A 98 -9.12 -12.15 11.90
C LYS A 98 -7.82 -11.35 11.97
N ALA A 99 -7.53 -10.70 13.10
CA ALA A 99 -6.28 -9.97 13.29
C ALA A 99 -5.05 -10.87 13.12
N LYS A 100 -5.07 -12.08 13.68
CA LYS A 100 -4.00 -13.07 13.48
C LYS A 100 -3.87 -13.48 12.02
N PHE A 101 -4.98 -13.70 11.33
CA PHE A 101 -4.98 -14.06 9.91
C PHE A 101 -4.38 -12.94 9.04
N ILE A 102 -4.80 -11.69 9.26
CA ILE A 102 -4.26 -10.50 8.57
C ILE A 102 -2.75 -10.41 8.76
N LYS A 103 -2.26 -10.59 10.00
CA LYS A 103 -0.83 -10.58 10.29
C LYS A 103 -0.08 -11.63 9.47
N VAL A 104 -0.53 -12.88 9.48
CA VAL A 104 0.10 -13.97 8.72
C VAL A 104 0.09 -13.70 7.22
N ARG A 105 -1.01 -13.15 6.68
CA ARG A 105 -1.12 -12.80 5.25
C ARG A 105 -0.19 -11.65 4.87
N LEU A 106 -0.04 -10.63 5.72
CA LEU A 106 0.92 -9.54 5.51
C LEU A 106 2.37 -10.06 5.50
N GLU A 107 2.75 -10.92 6.44
CA GLU A 107 4.08 -11.55 6.47
C GLU A 107 4.33 -12.42 5.22
N ALA A 108 3.31 -13.14 4.74
CA ALA A 108 3.41 -13.91 3.50
C ALA A 108 3.58 -13.00 2.28
N LEU A 109 2.86 -11.86 2.25
CA LEU A 109 2.97 -10.87 1.19
C LEU A 109 4.37 -10.23 1.16
N ASP A 110 4.96 -9.97 2.32
CA ASP A 110 6.34 -9.49 2.46
C ASP A 110 7.37 -10.49 1.93
N ARG A 111 7.22 -11.77 2.27
CA ARG A 111 8.07 -12.85 1.70
C ARG A 111 7.91 -12.95 0.19
N SER A 112 6.69 -12.82 -0.33
CA SER A 112 6.40 -12.80 -1.76
C SER A 112 7.08 -11.61 -2.47
N ASN A 113 7.04 -10.42 -1.86
CA ASN A 113 7.75 -9.25 -2.37
C ASN A 113 9.27 -9.45 -2.38
N ALA A 114 9.84 -10.01 -1.32
CA ALA A 114 11.27 -10.30 -1.27
C ALA A 114 11.69 -11.32 -2.35
N ALA A 115 10.93 -12.40 -2.52
CA ALA A 115 11.19 -13.41 -3.55
C ALA A 115 11.04 -12.85 -4.98
N ASN A 116 10.09 -11.92 -5.20
CA ASN A 116 9.89 -11.28 -6.50
C ASN A 116 11.15 -10.53 -6.97
N ARG A 117 11.94 -9.97 -6.06
CA ARG A 117 13.18 -9.24 -6.40
C ARG A 117 14.27 -10.10 -7.02
N SER A 118 14.23 -11.41 -6.81
CA SER A 118 15.15 -12.36 -7.42
C SER A 118 14.76 -12.73 -8.86
N LEU A 119 13.58 -12.31 -9.34
CA LEU A 119 13.14 -12.58 -10.70
C LEU A 119 13.75 -11.58 -11.70
N PRO A 120 14.05 -12.02 -12.93
CA PRO A 120 14.54 -11.13 -13.99
C PRO A 120 13.60 -9.93 -14.20
N GLY A 121 14.16 -8.71 -14.21
CA GLY A 121 13.39 -7.48 -14.41
C GLY A 121 12.55 -7.01 -13.20
N CYS A 122 12.54 -7.75 -12.09
CA CYS A 122 11.79 -7.42 -10.88
C CYS A 122 12.70 -6.99 -9.71
N GLY A 123 13.98 -6.71 -9.97
CA GLY A 123 14.94 -6.28 -8.95
C GLY A 123 14.56 -4.97 -8.23
N PRO A 124 15.32 -4.61 -7.17
CA PRO A 124 15.08 -3.38 -6.42
C PRO A 124 14.97 -2.14 -7.31
N GLY A 125 13.92 -1.34 -7.12
CA GLY A 125 13.68 -0.12 -7.89
C GLY A 125 12.98 -0.32 -9.24
N SER A 126 12.73 -1.56 -9.66
CA SER A 126 11.89 -1.86 -10.84
C SER A 126 10.46 -1.33 -10.66
N SER A 127 9.72 -1.17 -11.76
CA SER A 127 8.31 -0.77 -11.72
C SER A 127 7.47 -1.72 -10.86
N SER A 128 7.66 -3.03 -11.01
CA SER A 128 7.02 -4.06 -10.18
C SER A 128 7.37 -3.90 -8.69
N ASP A 129 8.67 -3.77 -8.36
CA ASP A 129 9.13 -3.62 -6.97
C ASP A 129 8.56 -2.35 -6.32
N ARG A 130 8.55 -1.22 -7.04
CA ARG A 130 7.99 0.05 -6.55
C ARG A 130 6.49 -0.06 -6.28
N THR A 131 5.73 -0.65 -7.21
CA THR A 131 4.30 -0.88 -7.03
C THR A 131 4.02 -1.76 -5.82
N ARG A 132 4.67 -2.93 -5.73
CA ARG A 132 4.47 -3.87 -4.64
C ARG A 132 4.84 -3.27 -3.28
N THR A 133 5.96 -2.55 -3.21
CA THR A 133 6.42 -1.86 -2.00
C THR A 133 5.43 -0.76 -1.57
N SER A 134 4.97 0.07 -2.50
CA SER A 134 4.01 1.15 -2.21
C SER A 134 2.70 0.61 -1.64
N VAL A 135 2.13 -0.42 -2.28
CA VAL A 135 0.86 -1.02 -1.86
C VAL A 135 0.97 -1.66 -0.48
N VAL A 136 2.02 -2.44 -0.20
CA VAL A 136 2.22 -3.06 1.11
C VAL A 136 2.43 -2.02 2.21
N ASN A 137 3.21 -0.96 1.94
CA ASN A 137 3.36 0.13 2.89
C ASN A 137 2.02 0.84 3.17
N GLY A 138 1.15 0.98 2.16
CA GLY A 138 -0.21 1.48 2.33
C GLY A 138 -1.05 0.59 3.26
N LEU A 139 -1.01 -0.74 3.07
CA LEU A 139 -1.71 -1.68 3.95
C LEU A 139 -1.21 -1.59 5.39
N ARG A 140 0.11 -1.54 5.60
CA ARG A 140 0.71 -1.45 6.94
C ARG A 140 0.27 -0.22 7.72
N LYS A 141 0.16 0.93 7.05
CA LYS A 141 -0.35 2.16 7.67
C LYS A 141 -1.82 2.08 8.09
N LYS A 142 -2.60 1.19 7.47
CA LYS A 142 -4.00 0.97 7.85
C LYS A 142 -4.12 -0.05 9.00
N THR A 143 -3.10 -0.88 9.21
CA THR A 143 -3.09 -1.92 10.25
C THR A 143 -2.36 -1.53 11.55
N LEU A 144 -1.49 -0.52 11.50
CA LEU A 144 -0.76 0.06 12.64
C LEU A 144 -1.45 1.35 13.09
#